data_AF-A0A4Q7JFP6-F1
#
_entry.id   AF-A0A4Q7JFP6-F1
#
_cell.length_a   1.000
_cell.length_b   1.000
_cell.length_c   1.000
_cell.angle_alpha   90.00
_cell.angle_beta   90.00
_cell.angle_gamma   90.00
#
_symmetry.space_group_name_H-M   'P 1'
#
loop_
_entity.id
_entity.type
_entity.pdbx_description
1 polymer ?
#
loop_
_entity_poly.entity_id
_entity_poly.type
_entity_poly.pdbx_seq_one_letter_code
_entity_poly.pdbx_strand_id
1 'polypeptide(L)'
;MPEGVHAVHVAGVRPALRAVLDTAIAGSPLLTAADGPAGADVVLADACAPAWAGVAGVPDEVAVVLLSVPGSLLDGAEPATFGGRIAEREAEVTGRSGDWCVLRCAAFGQELAMGARFVNAGAVYAAWQPGGAPWVDAADVVAVLGEVVRSGEHWGRVHELTGPEVVPVTPACATFAEVYGSPVIFVQIDQDMQRVTMIRSDYDGDYAAERASYMFGVTAEPARRVSPVVAELLGRPARGLGDYLVDTARQLARRV
;
A
#
# COMPACT_ATOMS: atom_id res chain seq x y z
N MET A 1 -24.73 -10.75 3.20
CA MET A 1 -23.68 -11.54 2.53
C MET A 1 -23.54 -12.87 3.28
N PRO A 2 -23.37 -14.02 2.61
CA PRO A 2 -23.32 -15.30 3.32
C PRO A 2 -22.06 -15.39 4.18
N GLU A 3 -22.16 -16.10 5.31
CA GLU A 3 -20.99 -16.59 6.05
C GLU A 3 -20.15 -17.47 5.12
N GLY A 4 -18.92 -17.08 4.80
CA GLY A 4 -18.08 -17.84 3.86
C GLY A 4 -16.75 -17.17 3.53
N VAL A 5 -15.92 -17.90 2.78
CA VAL A 5 -14.67 -17.39 2.18
C VAL A 5 -15.03 -16.66 0.89
N HIS A 6 -14.51 -15.44 0.73
CA HIS A 6 -14.82 -14.57 -0.40
C HIS A 6 -13.69 -14.57 -1.44
N ALA A 7 -14.07 -14.65 -2.72
CA ALA A 7 -13.15 -14.63 -3.84
C ALA A 7 -12.69 -13.20 -4.15
N VAL A 8 -11.38 -12.95 -4.16
CA VAL A 8 -10.76 -11.64 -4.39
C VAL A 8 -9.96 -11.67 -5.68
N HIS A 9 -10.27 -10.76 -6.60
CA HIS A 9 -9.41 -10.48 -7.74
C HIS A 9 -8.55 -9.24 -7.48
N VAL A 10 -7.23 -9.38 -7.49
CA VAL A 10 -6.30 -8.25 -7.33
C VAL A 10 -6.00 -7.65 -8.70
N ALA A 11 -6.60 -6.50 -8.98
CA ALA A 11 -6.51 -5.81 -10.27
C ALA A 11 -5.55 -4.63 -10.18
N GLY A 12 -4.43 -4.68 -10.92
CA GLY A 12 -3.49 -3.57 -11.04
C GLY A 12 -2.94 -3.10 -9.69
N VAL A 13 -1.82 -3.67 -9.26
CA VAL A 13 -1.14 -3.28 -8.01
C VAL A 13 0.31 -2.93 -8.27
N ARG A 14 0.89 -2.08 -7.41
CA ARG A 14 2.32 -1.80 -7.48
C ARG A 14 3.14 -3.10 -7.37
N PRO A 15 4.22 -3.26 -8.16
CA PRO A 15 5.04 -4.48 -8.13
C PRO A 15 5.56 -4.86 -6.74
N ALA A 16 5.84 -3.86 -5.89
CA ALA A 16 6.30 -4.07 -4.52
C ALA A 16 5.27 -4.76 -3.61
N LEU A 17 3.97 -4.63 -3.92
CA LEU A 17 2.88 -5.17 -3.11
C LEU A 17 2.32 -6.49 -3.66
N ARG A 18 2.47 -6.78 -4.96
CA ARG A 18 1.83 -7.93 -5.60
C ARG A 18 2.01 -9.25 -4.83
N ALA A 19 3.26 -9.68 -4.66
CA ALA A 19 3.53 -10.95 -4.00
C ALA A 19 3.20 -10.93 -2.49
N VAL A 20 3.20 -9.75 -1.87
CA VAL A 20 2.84 -9.57 -0.45
C VAL A 20 1.34 -9.76 -0.27
N LEU A 21 0.53 -9.11 -1.11
CA LEU A 21 -0.92 -9.24 -1.12
C LEU A 21 -1.34 -10.68 -1.46
N ASP A 22 -0.73 -11.31 -2.46
CA ASP A 22 -1.00 -12.71 -2.82
C ASP A 22 -0.75 -13.65 -1.62
N THR A 23 0.35 -13.43 -0.90
CA THR A 23 0.69 -14.23 0.31
C THR A 23 -0.29 -13.98 1.45
N ALA A 24 -0.65 -12.72 1.69
CA ALA A 24 -1.59 -12.36 2.75
C ALA A 24 -3.02 -12.86 2.46
N ILE A 25 -3.47 -12.81 1.21
CA ILE A 25 -4.77 -13.34 0.77
C ILE A 25 -4.78 -14.86 0.94
N ALA A 26 -3.73 -15.57 0.50
CA ALA A 26 -3.64 -17.02 0.66
C ALA A 26 -3.61 -17.47 2.14
N GLY A 27 -3.15 -16.62 3.06
CA GLY A 27 -3.16 -16.85 4.50
C GLY A 27 -4.44 -16.40 5.22
N SER A 28 -5.38 -15.78 4.52
CA SER A 28 -6.61 -15.25 5.12
C SER A 28 -7.64 -16.36 5.35
N PRO A 29 -8.33 -16.39 6.50
CA PRO A 29 -9.46 -17.30 6.71
C PRO A 29 -10.74 -16.83 6.00
N LEU A 30 -10.79 -15.58 5.51
CA LEU A 30 -11.97 -14.97 4.92
C LEU A 30 -11.88 -14.79 3.41
N LEU A 31 -10.70 -14.94 2.81
CA LEU A 31 -10.44 -14.59 1.42
C LEU A 31 -9.78 -15.74 0.66
N THR A 32 -10.09 -15.86 -0.63
CA THR A 32 -9.37 -16.72 -1.59
C THR A 32 -9.07 -15.93 -2.85
N ALA A 33 -8.01 -16.29 -3.58
CA ALA A 33 -7.69 -15.64 -4.84
C ALA A 33 -8.67 -16.04 -5.94
N ALA A 34 -9.03 -15.08 -6.81
CA ALA A 34 -9.78 -15.27 -8.03
C ALA A 34 -8.94 -14.86 -9.25
N ASP A 35 -9.00 -15.68 -10.32
CA ASP A 35 -8.23 -15.45 -11.54
C ASP A 35 -8.65 -14.18 -12.30
N GLY A 36 -9.90 -13.75 -12.13
CA GLY A 36 -10.48 -12.61 -12.83
C GLY A 36 -11.71 -12.04 -12.13
N PRO A 37 -12.16 -10.84 -12.55
CA PRO A 37 -13.29 -10.15 -11.91
C PRO A 37 -14.60 -10.92 -12.02
N ALA A 38 -14.82 -11.70 -13.09
CA ALA A 38 -16.05 -12.47 -13.29
C ALA A 38 -16.24 -13.63 -12.28
N GLY A 39 -15.17 -14.06 -11.62
CA GLY A 39 -15.21 -15.11 -10.58
C GLY A 39 -14.91 -14.57 -9.18
N ALA A 40 -14.93 -13.25 -8.99
CA ALA A 40 -14.62 -12.59 -7.73
C ALA A 40 -15.89 -12.03 -7.08
N ASP A 41 -15.95 -12.11 -5.76
CA ASP A 41 -16.91 -11.34 -4.95
C ASP A 41 -16.46 -9.88 -4.81
N VAL A 42 -15.14 -9.65 -4.84
CA VAL A 42 -14.54 -8.32 -4.71
C VAL A 42 -13.30 -8.16 -5.60
N VAL A 43 -13.17 -6.98 -6.20
CA VAL A 43 -11.93 -6.53 -6.85
C VAL A 43 -11.15 -5.63 -5.89
N LEU A 44 -9.91 -6.01 -5.59
CA LEU A 44 -8.96 -5.16 -4.88
C LEU A 44 -8.10 -4.41 -5.90
N ALA A 45 -8.25 -3.09 -5.96
CA ALA A 45 -7.49 -2.20 -6.85
C ALA A 45 -6.51 -1.32 -6.07
N ASP A 46 -5.43 -0.86 -6.70
CA ASP A 46 -4.47 0.09 -6.10
C ASP A 46 -4.45 1.39 -6.90
N ALA A 47 -4.81 2.50 -6.23
CA ALA A 47 -4.81 3.82 -6.83
C ALA A 47 -3.41 4.24 -7.32
N CYS A 48 -2.34 3.63 -6.81
CA CYS A 48 -0.95 3.90 -7.21
C CYS A 48 -0.41 2.90 -8.25
N ALA A 49 -1.27 2.11 -8.92
CA ALA A 49 -0.85 1.17 -9.94
C ALA A 49 -0.14 1.87 -11.13
N PRO A 50 0.94 1.29 -11.69
CA PRO A 50 1.69 1.88 -12.82
C PRO A 50 0.89 2.18 -14.08
N ALA A 51 -0.20 1.45 -14.29
CA ALA A 51 -1.12 1.63 -15.40
C ALA A 51 -2.54 1.52 -14.85
N TRP A 52 -3.01 2.58 -14.21
CA TRP A 52 -4.40 2.66 -13.73
C TRP A 52 -5.36 2.43 -14.90
N ALA A 53 -5.97 1.24 -14.92
CA ALA A 53 -6.91 0.83 -15.95
C ALA A 53 -8.35 1.27 -15.65
N GLY A 54 -8.54 1.97 -14.52
CA GLY A 54 -9.88 2.23 -14.01
C GLY A 54 -10.55 0.98 -13.47
N VAL A 55 -11.82 1.15 -13.17
CA VAL A 55 -12.67 0.12 -12.57
C VAL A 55 -14.04 0.06 -13.27
N ALA A 56 -14.19 0.75 -14.40
CA ALA A 56 -15.41 0.79 -15.21
C ALA A 56 -15.77 -0.58 -15.84
N GLY A 57 -14.80 -1.49 -15.98
CA GLY A 57 -15.04 -2.85 -16.49
C GLY A 57 -15.45 -3.86 -15.42
N VAL A 58 -15.54 -3.46 -14.15
CA VAL A 58 -15.99 -4.33 -13.05
C VAL A 58 -17.53 -4.33 -13.02
N PRO A 59 -18.20 -5.50 -13.08
CA PRO A 59 -19.66 -5.57 -13.00
C PRO A 59 -20.19 -4.98 -11.68
N ASP A 60 -21.38 -4.39 -11.70
CA ASP A 60 -21.96 -3.72 -10.52
C ASP A 60 -22.23 -4.68 -9.35
N GLU A 61 -22.44 -5.96 -9.65
CA GLU A 61 -22.58 -7.03 -8.65
C GLU A 61 -21.27 -7.42 -7.97
N VAL A 62 -20.12 -7.01 -8.51
CA VAL A 62 -18.80 -7.28 -7.92
C VAL A 62 -18.34 -6.03 -7.15
N ALA A 63 -18.14 -6.18 -5.85
CA ALA A 63 -17.71 -5.07 -5.01
C ALA A 63 -16.28 -4.61 -5.39
N VAL A 64 -15.95 -3.34 -5.13
CA VAL A 64 -14.61 -2.80 -5.38
C VAL A 64 -14.03 -2.20 -4.12
N VAL A 65 -12.87 -2.70 -3.70
CA VAL A 65 -12.06 -2.10 -2.63
C VAL A 65 -10.84 -1.43 -3.25
N LEU A 66 -10.68 -0.13 -3.01
CA LEU A 66 -9.54 0.65 -3.49
C LEU A 66 -8.52 0.84 -2.37
N LEU A 67 -7.30 0.35 -2.57
CA LEU A 67 -6.13 0.80 -1.82
C LEU A 67 -5.77 2.20 -2.32
N SER A 68 -5.86 3.17 -1.43
CA SER A 68 -5.49 4.56 -1.70
C SER A 68 -4.37 5.03 -0.77
N VAL A 69 -4.06 6.31 -0.80
CA VAL A 69 -3.04 6.97 0.01
C VAL A 69 -3.71 7.80 1.13
N PRO A 70 -2.97 8.28 2.14
CA PRO A 70 -3.57 9.05 3.23
C PRO A 70 -4.31 10.28 2.71
N GLY A 71 -5.48 10.57 3.28
CA GLY A 71 -6.36 11.66 2.80
C GLY A 71 -5.67 13.03 2.77
N SER A 72 -4.69 13.25 3.65
CA SER A 72 -3.88 14.47 3.69
C SER A 72 -3.10 14.77 2.40
N LEU A 73 -2.93 13.79 1.50
CA LEU A 73 -2.31 14.00 0.19
C LEU A 73 -3.33 14.47 -0.87
N LEU A 74 -4.62 14.26 -0.63
CA LEU A 74 -5.70 14.58 -1.56
C LEU A 74 -6.37 15.91 -1.21
N ASP A 75 -6.40 16.25 0.07
CA ASP A 75 -7.07 17.46 0.59
C ASP A 75 -6.51 18.74 -0.09
N GLY A 76 -7.33 19.35 -0.93
CA GLY A 76 -6.96 20.57 -1.69
C GLY A 76 -5.90 20.34 -2.77
N ALA A 77 -5.67 19.09 -3.19
CA ALA A 77 -4.70 18.79 -4.22
C ALA A 77 -5.18 19.22 -5.61
N GLU A 78 -4.32 19.92 -6.36
CA GLU A 78 -4.62 20.35 -7.73
C GLU A 78 -4.66 19.14 -8.68
N PRO A 79 -5.57 19.09 -9.68
CA PRO A 79 -5.80 17.92 -10.54
C PRO A 79 -4.53 17.33 -11.19
N ALA A 80 -3.61 18.19 -11.66
CA ALA A 80 -2.38 17.78 -12.33
C ALA A 80 -1.27 17.28 -11.37
N THR A 81 -1.50 17.31 -10.05
CA THR A 81 -0.56 16.77 -9.06
C THR A 81 -0.80 15.28 -8.82
N PHE A 82 0.15 14.61 -8.16
CA PHE A 82 -0.05 13.23 -7.72
C PHE A 82 -1.32 13.09 -6.86
N GLY A 83 -1.51 13.96 -5.88
CA GLY A 83 -2.70 13.95 -5.02
C GLY A 83 -4.00 14.13 -5.79
N GLY A 84 -4.02 15.07 -6.75
CA GLY A 84 -5.17 15.32 -7.61
C GLY A 84 -5.54 14.11 -8.47
N ARG A 85 -4.55 13.45 -9.08
CA ARG A 85 -4.78 12.21 -9.84
C ARG A 85 -5.29 11.07 -8.97
N ILE A 86 -4.77 10.91 -7.75
CA ILE A 86 -5.32 9.89 -6.83
C ILE A 86 -6.75 10.24 -6.42
N ALA A 87 -7.06 11.52 -6.19
CA ALA A 87 -8.43 11.96 -5.89
C ALA A 87 -9.40 11.67 -7.05
N GLU A 88 -8.97 11.85 -8.31
CA GLU A 88 -9.75 11.45 -9.49
C GLU A 88 -9.99 9.94 -9.55
N ARG A 89 -8.97 9.12 -9.25
CA ARG A 89 -9.09 7.65 -9.18
C ARG A 89 -10.03 7.20 -8.04
N GLU A 90 -9.99 7.86 -6.88
CA GLU A 90 -10.96 7.66 -5.80
C GLU A 90 -12.38 8.06 -6.23
N ALA A 91 -12.55 9.20 -6.90
CA ALA A 91 -13.84 9.67 -7.39
C ALA A 91 -14.45 8.70 -8.41
N GLU A 92 -13.63 8.12 -9.31
CA GLU A 92 -14.07 7.06 -10.23
C GLU A 92 -14.63 5.85 -9.47
N VAL A 93 -13.94 5.41 -8.42
CA VAL A 93 -14.38 4.26 -7.60
C VAL A 93 -15.63 4.57 -6.80
N THR A 94 -15.73 5.74 -6.18
CA THR A 94 -16.83 6.12 -5.30
C THR A 94 -18.09 6.54 -6.06
N GLY A 95 -17.95 6.93 -7.33
CA GLY A 95 -19.06 7.32 -8.21
C GLY A 95 -19.78 6.14 -8.90
N ARG A 96 -19.34 4.90 -8.69
CA ARG A 96 -20.01 3.71 -9.26
C ARG A 96 -21.36 3.43 -8.62
N SER A 97 -22.18 2.62 -9.28
CA SER A 97 -23.45 2.08 -8.75
C SER A 97 -23.26 0.90 -7.79
N GLY A 98 -22.28 0.02 -8.04
CA GLY A 98 -21.98 -1.14 -7.21
C GLY A 98 -21.34 -0.81 -5.85
N ASP A 99 -21.23 -1.82 -4.98
CA ASP A 99 -20.61 -1.69 -3.65
C ASP A 99 -19.14 -1.28 -3.75
N TRP A 100 -18.73 -0.32 -2.92
CA TRP A 100 -17.34 0.14 -2.87
C TRP A 100 -16.85 0.43 -1.44
N CYS A 101 -15.54 0.31 -1.23
CA CYS A 101 -14.87 0.81 -0.03
C CYS A 101 -13.49 1.37 -0.41
N VAL A 102 -13.05 2.45 0.24
CA VAL A 102 -11.70 3.00 0.05
C VAL A 102 -10.89 2.81 1.32
N LEU A 103 -9.74 2.16 1.19
CA LEU A 103 -8.76 1.96 2.25
C LEU A 103 -7.57 2.89 2.00
N ARG A 104 -7.59 4.07 2.61
CA ARG A 104 -6.50 5.05 2.55
C ARG A 104 -5.35 4.59 3.44
N CYS A 105 -4.33 4.01 2.82
CA CYS A 105 -3.25 3.34 3.53
C CYS A 105 -2.08 4.31 3.75
N ALA A 106 -1.49 4.29 4.95
CA ALA A 106 -0.14 4.81 5.15
C ALA A 106 0.88 4.06 4.26
N ALA A 107 2.13 4.54 4.25
CA ALA A 107 3.21 3.83 3.57
C ALA A 107 3.31 2.38 4.07
N PHE A 108 3.46 1.41 3.15
CA PHE A 108 3.61 0.01 3.54
C PHE A 108 5.05 -0.27 4.00
N GLY A 109 5.23 -0.94 5.15
CA GLY A 109 6.56 -1.33 5.59
C GLY A 109 7.26 -2.29 4.61
N GLN A 110 6.49 -3.05 3.83
CA GLN A 110 7.03 -3.91 2.77
C GLN A 110 7.67 -3.14 1.63
N GLU A 111 7.22 -1.92 1.33
CA GLU A 111 7.88 -1.08 0.32
C GLU A 111 9.24 -0.58 0.81
N LEU A 112 9.39 -0.33 2.11
CA LEU A 112 10.69 -0.03 2.72
C LEU A 112 11.63 -1.25 2.63
N ALA A 113 11.14 -2.45 2.94
CA ALA A 113 11.92 -3.69 2.79
C ALA A 113 12.32 -3.97 1.33
N MET A 114 11.42 -3.70 0.37
CA MET A 114 11.72 -3.80 -1.07
C MET A 114 12.83 -2.83 -1.49
N GLY A 115 12.83 -1.60 -0.98
CA GLY A 115 13.94 -0.67 -1.20
C GLY A 115 15.28 -1.22 -0.69
N ALA A 116 15.26 -1.92 0.46
CA ALA A 116 16.44 -2.54 1.04
C ALA A 116 17.02 -3.69 0.21
N ARG A 117 16.23 -4.32 -0.68
CA ARG A 117 16.74 -5.35 -1.61
C ARG A 117 17.79 -4.78 -2.58
N PHE A 118 17.69 -3.50 -2.91
CA PHE A 118 18.59 -2.83 -3.84
C PHE A 118 19.75 -2.12 -3.13
N VAL A 119 20.04 -2.49 -1.88
CA VAL A 119 21.19 -1.98 -1.14
C VAL A 119 22.47 -2.32 -1.89
N ASN A 120 22.93 -1.37 -2.69
CA ASN A 120 24.28 -1.35 -3.23
C ASN A 120 25.11 -0.47 -2.30
N ALA A 121 26.23 -0.99 -1.81
CA ALA A 121 27.13 -0.29 -0.87
C ALA A 121 26.52 0.08 0.51
N GLY A 122 25.56 -0.69 1.03
CA GLY A 122 25.09 -0.53 2.42
C GLY A 122 24.14 0.64 2.68
N ALA A 123 23.51 1.20 1.63
CA ALA A 123 22.57 2.30 1.77
C ALA A 123 21.25 2.07 1.00
N VAL A 124 20.15 2.57 1.58
CA VAL A 124 18.86 2.76 0.89
C VAL A 124 18.75 4.23 0.48
N TYR A 125 18.71 4.47 -0.82
CA TYR A 125 18.46 5.79 -1.40
C TYR A 125 16.98 5.90 -1.76
N ALA A 126 16.27 6.85 -1.16
CA ALA A 126 14.87 7.06 -1.48
C ALA A 126 14.37 8.46 -1.18
N ALA A 127 13.31 8.87 -1.87
CA ALA A 127 12.60 10.13 -1.62
C ALA A 127 11.66 10.10 -0.39
N TRP A 128 11.82 9.12 0.51
CA TRP A 128 11.15 9.12 1.80
C TRP A 128 11.60 10.31 2.65
N GLN A 129 10.69 10.94 3.37
CA GLN A 129 11.02 11.94 4.38
C GLN A 129 11.56 11.26 5.64
N PRO A 130 12.62 11.80 6.28
CA PRO A 130 13.33 11.12 7.36
C PRO A 130 12.46 10.90 8.61
N GLY A 131 11.44 11.74 8.83
CA GLY A 131 10.48 11.55 9.91
C GLY A 131 9.59 10.31 9.78
N GLY A 132 9.63 9.63 8.63
CA GLY A 132 8.98 8.33 8.42
C GLY A 132 7.48 8.40 8.28
N ALA A 133 6.82 7.29 8.62
CA ALA A 133 5.39 7.08 8.49
C ALA A 133 4.89 6.14 9.60
N PRO A 134 3.57 6.10 9.84
CA PRO A 134 2.94 5.04 10.61
C PRO A 134 2.75 3.81 9.73
N TRP A 135 3.85 3.12 9.44
CA TRP A 135 3.94 2.09 8.42
C TRP A 135 2.91 0.97 8.60
N VAL A 136 2.02 0.81 7.62
CA VAL A 136 0.94 -0.18 7.69
C VAL A 136 1.42 -1.53 7.16
N ASP A 137 0.99 -2.62 7.81
CA ASP A 137 1.24 -3.98 7.32
C ASP A 137 0.20 -4.35 6.26
N ALA A 138 0.65 -4.83 5.10
CA ALA A 138 -0.24 -5.39 4.07
C ALA A 138 -1.11 -6.55 4.59
N ALA A 139 -0.62 -7.33 5.58
CA ALA A 139 -1.45 -8.39 6.18
C ALA A 139 -2.63 -7.83 6.99
N ASP A 140 -2.45 -6.69 7.66
CA ASP A 140 -3.54 -5.99 8.35
C ASP A 140 -4.54 -5.40 7.34
N VAL A 141 -4.05 -4.84 6.23
CA VAL A 141 -4.92 -4.34 5.15
C VAL A 141 -5.76 -5.47 4.53
N VAL A 142 -5.17 -6.64 4.31
CA VAL A 142 -5.92 -7.81 3.80
C VAL A 142 -6.90 -8.36 4.84
N ALA A 143 -6.56 -8.33 6.13
CA ALA A 143 -7.50 -8.68 7.18
C ALA A 143 -8.70 -7.70 7.22
N VAL A 144 -8.45 -6.38 7.08
CA VAL A 144 -9.50 -5.36 6.99
C VAL A 144 -10.36 -5.57 5.76
N LEU A 145 -9.76 -5.88 4.59
CA LEU A 145 -10.52 -6.28 3.39
C LEU A 145 -11.46 -7.45 3.68
N GLY A 146 -10.98 -8.48 4.38
CA GLY A 146 -11.80 -9.61 4.82
C GLY A 146 -13.01 -9.17 5.64
N GLU A 147 -12.81 -8.27 6.61
CA GLU A 147 -13.90 -7.74 7.45
C GLU A 147 -14.89 -6.85 6.69
N VAL A 148 -14.40 -6.03 5.76
CA VAL A 148 -15.23 -5.20 4.87
C VAL A 148 -16.20 -6.09 4.09
N VAL A 149 -15.68 -7.13 3.45
CA VAL A 149 -16.48 -8.04 2.61
C VAL A 149 -17.42 -8.91 3.45
N ARG A 150 -16.93 -9.45 4.57
CA ARG A 150 -17.68 -10.33 5.47
C ARG A 150 -18.87 -9.62 6.11
N SER A 151 -18.68 -8.42 6.63
CA SER A 151 -19.73 -7.68 7.34
C SER A 151 -20.75 -7.05 6.38
N GLY A 152 -20.28 -6.53 5.24
CA GLY A 152 -21.07 -5.68 4.35
C GLY A 152 -21.45 -4.31 4.93
N GLU A 153 -21.05 -3.97 6.16
CA GLU A 153 -21.40 -2.71 6.83
C GLU A 153 -20.48 -1.53 6.43
N HIS A 154 -19.36 -1.85 5.76
CA HIS A 154 -18.32 -0.92 5.36
C HIS A 154 -18.42 -0.45 3.91
N TRP A 155 -19.43 -0.91 3.17
CA TRP A 155 -19.70 -0.39 1.84
C TRP A 155 -20.14 1.07 1.89
N GLY A 156 -19.70 1.85 0.91
CA GLY A 156 -19.87 3.31 0.84
C GLY A 156 -18.98 4.09 1.81
N ARG A 157 -17.93 3.48 2.39
CA ARG A 157 -17.05 4.12 3.38
C ARG A 157 -15.62 4.28 2.93
N VAL A 158 -14.96 5.26 3.55
CA VAL A 158 -13.52 5.53 3.45
C VAL A 158 -12.88 5.30 4.82
N HIS A 159 -11.79 4.55 4.87
CA HIS A 159 -11.08 4.18 6.08
C HIS A 159 -9.59 4.56 5.98
N GLU A 160 -9.06 5.27 6.97
CA GLU A 160 -7.64 5.58 7.10
C GLU A 160 -6.94 4.45 7.85
N LEU A 161 -6.03 3.71 7.20
CA LEU A 161 -5.34 2.55 7.75
C LEU A 161 -3.86 2.87 7.97
N THR A 162 -3.41 2.73 9.22
CA THR A 162 -2.03 2.99 9.61
C THR A 162 -1.50 1.88 10.51
N GLY A 163 -0.17 1.79 10.63
CA GLY A 163 0.47 1.10 11.76
C GLY A 163 0.18 1.82 13.09
N PRO A 164 0.58 1.23 14.23
CA PRO A 164 0.22 1.72 15.56
C PRO A 164 1.00 2.98 15.98
N GLU A 165 2.12 3.27 15.33
CA GLU A 165 3.02 4.38 15.69
C GLU A 165 3.83 4.85 14.48
N VAL A 166 4.32 6.10 14.54
CA VAL A 166 5.23 6.65 13.52
C VAL A 166 6.64 6.16 13.78
N VAL A 167 7.23 5.47 12.79
CA VAL A 167 8.63 5.03 12.86
C VAL A 167 9.47 5.80 11.84
N PRO A 168 10.51 6.53 12.26
CA PRO A 168 11.39 7.24 11.34
C PRO A 168 12.15 6.28 10.38
N VAL A 169 12.51 6.75 9.18
CA VAL A 169 13.10 5.88 8.14
C VAL A 169 14.47 5.34 8.57
N THR A 170 15.32 6.19 9.14
CA THR A 170 16.68 5.83 9.57
C THR A 170 16.72 4.67 10.56
N PRO A 171 16.01 4.69 11.71
CA PRO A 171 15.98 3.56 12.63
C PRO A 171 15.34 2.32 12.01
N ALA A 172 14.32 2.46 11.14
CA ALA A 172 13.76 1.33 10.43
C ALA A 172 14.80 0.65 9.51
N CYS A 173 15.55 1.42 8.73
CA CYS A 173 16.63 0.90 7.89
C CYS A 173 17.73 0.20 8.70
N ALA A 174 18.06 0.70 9.90
CA ALA A 174 19.08 0.09 10.75
C ALA A 174 18.76 -1.37 11.13
N THR A 175 17.48 -1.73 11.21
CA THR A 175 17.05 -3.12 11.51
C THR A 175 17.46 -4.12 10.42
N PHE A 176 17.69 -3.66 9.19
CA PHE A 176 18.10 -4.53 8.09
C PHE A 176 19.53 -5.09 8.26
N ALA A 177 20.32 -4.57 9.21
CA ALA A 177 21.60 -5.16 9.56
C ALA A 177 21.48 -6.63 9.99
N GLU A 178 20.35 -7.03 10.59
CA GLU A 178 20.06 -8.42 10.95
C GLU A 178 19.90 -9.35 9.74
N VAL A 179 19.60 -8.79 8.57
CA VAL A 179 19.38 -9.53 7.32
C VAL A 179 20.64 -9.55 6.48
N TYR A 180 21.31 -8.40 6.35
CA TYR A 180 22.44 -8.23 5.42
C TYR A 180 23.82 -8.32 6.08
N GLY A 181 23.88 -8.43 7.41
CA GLY A 181 25.14 -8.59 8.15
C GLY A 181 25.99 -7.32 8.27
N SER A 182 25.52 -6.19 7.74
CA SER A 182 26.17 -4.88 7.84
C SER A 182 25.13 -3.77 8.05
N PRO A 183 25.50 -2.64 8.71
CA PRO A 183 24.59 -1.50 8.84
C PRO A 183 24.05 -1.05 7.49
N VAL A 184 22.73 -0.87 7.41
CA VAL A 184 22.07 -0.26 6.25
C VAL A 184 21.67 1.15 6.62
N ILE A 185 22.30 2.15 5.99
CA ILE A 185 21.98 3.55 6.23
C ILE A 185 20.88 4.04 5.29
N PHE A 186 20.09 4.99 5.74
CA PHE A 186 19.15 5.71 4.89
C PHE A 186 19.79 6.99 4.35
N VAL A 187 19.72 7.20 3.04
CA VAL A 187 20.12 8.45 2.39
C VAL A 187 18.90 9.02 1.67
N GLN A 188 18.39 10.14 2.19
CA GLN A 188 17.33 10.87 1.53
C GLN A 188 17.84 11.48 0.23
N ILE A 189 17.14 11.22 -0.86
CA ILE A 189 17.31 11.90 -2.14
C ILE A 189 16.05 12.70 -2.44
N ASP A 190 16.15 13.69 -3.33
CA ASP A 190 14.97 14.42 -3.78
C ASP A 190 14.12 13.59 -4.76
N GLN A 191 12.92 14.10 -5.07
CA GLN A 191 11.96 13.43 -5.96
C GLN A 191 12.51 13.27 -7.38
N ASP A 192 13.31 14.23 -7.87
CA ASP A 192 13.88 14.19 -9.22
C ASP A 192 14.96 13.12 -9.33
N MET A 193 15.84 13.01 -8.33
CA MET A 193 16.83 11.94 -8.24
C MET A 193 16.16 10.57 -8.15
N GLN A 194 15.08 10.44 -7.36
CA GLN A 194 14.31 9.20 -7.27
C GLN A 194 13.74 8.82 -8.64
N ARG A 195 13.07 9.77 -9.31
CA ARG A 195 12.50 9.57 -10.65
C ARG A 195 13.56 9.16 -11.66
N VAL A 196 14.69 9.87 -11.72
CA VAL A 196 15.81 9.57 -12.63
C VAL A 196 16.40 8.19 -12.36
N THR A 197 16.56 7.81 -11.09
CA THR A 197 17.08 6.48 -10.71
C THR A 197 16.16 5.36 -11.18
N MET A 198 14.84 5.55 -11.05
CA MET A 198 13.85 4.59 -11.55
C MET A 198 13.85 4.51 -13.07
N ILE A 199 13.89 5.63 -13.79
CA ILE A 199 13.96 5.62 -15.26
C ILE A 199 15.22 4.89 -15.75
N ARG A 200 16.37 5.09 -15.07
CA ARG A 200 17.61 4.35 -15.37
C ARG A 200 17.55 2.86 -15.06
N SER A 201 16.53 2.44 -14.31
CA SER A 201 16.23 1.04 -13.99
C SER A 201 15.06 0.53 -14.84
N ASP A 202 14.83 1.12 -16.01
CA ASP A 202 13.82 0.76 -17.01
C ASP A 202 12.35 0.84 -16.55
N TYR A 203 12.07 1.63 -15.51
CA TYR A 203 10.69 1.99 -15.18
C TYR A 203 10.16 3.07 -16.14
N ASP A 204 8.86 2.99 -16.43
CA ASP A 204 8.14 4.04 -17.15
C ASP A 204 8.30 5.42 -16.47
N GLY A 205 8.39 6.48 -17.29
CA GLY A 205 8.69 7.83 -16.82
C GLY A 205 7.59 8.45 -15.97
N ASP A 206 6.32 8.23 -16.34
CA ASP A 206 5.17 8.76 -15.61
C ASP A 206 5.00 8.02 -14.29
N TYR A 207 5.13 6.68 -14.32
CA TYR A 207 5.15 5.89 -13.09
C TYR A 207 6.31 6.27 -12.16
N ALA A 208 7.50 6.51 -12.69
CA ALA A 208 8.65 6.96 -11.88
C ALA A 208 8.39 8.31 -11.20
N ALA A 209 7.74 9.25 -11.90
CA ALA A 209 7.37 10.55 -11.34
C ALA A 209 6.28 10.43 -10.25
N GLU A 210 5.25 9.62 -10.49
CA GLU A 210 4.22 9.32 -9.48
C GLU A 210 4.81 8.62 -8.26
N ARG A 211 5.69 7.63 -8.44
CA ARG A 211 6.32 6.91 -7.33
C ARG A 211 7.18 7.81 -6.46
N ALA A 212 7.93 8.74 -7.08
CA ALA A 212 8.73 9.72 -6.34
C ALA A 212 7.84 10.69 -5.55
N SER A 213 6.74 11.14 -6.15
CA SER A 213 5.73 11.98 -5.49
C SER A 213 5.07 11.27 -4.31
N TYR A 214 4.68 10.02 -4.52
CA TYR A 214 4.14 9.15 -3.48
C TYR A 214 5.10 9.02 -2.31
N MET A 215 6.37 8.63 -2.54
CA MET A 215 7.35 8.42 -1.45
C MET A 215 7.45 9.64 -0.55
N PHE A 216 7.60 10.80 -1.18
CA PHE A 216 7.71 12.07 -0.47
C PHE A 216 6.43 12.39 0.31
N GLY A 217 5.27 12.23 -0.33
CA GLY A 217 3.97 12.61 0.24
C GLY A 217 3.57 11.74 1.43
N VAL A 218 3.63 10.41 1.32
CA VAL A 218 3.12 9.51 2.38
C VAL A 218 4.02 9.44 3.61
N THR A 219 5.17 10.09 3.59
CA THR A 219 6.06 10.27 4.73
C THR A 219 6.16 11.72 5.19
N ALA A 220 5.44 12.65 4.54
CA ALA A 220 5.34 14.04 4.97
C ALA A 220 4.58 14.15 6.30
N GLU A 221 4.79 15.26 7.02
CA GLU A 221 4.20 15.45 8.36
C GLU A 221 2.67 15.26 8.41
N PRO A 222 1.87 15.78 7.46
CA PRO A 222 0.42 15.57 7.47
C PRO A 222 0.00 14.10 7.36
N ALA A 223 0.81 13.26 6.69
CA ALA A 223 0.54 11.84 6.50
C ALA A 223 0.95 10.98 7.71
N ARG A 224 1.49 11.58 8.79
CA ARG A 224 1.97 10.85 9.97
C ARG A 224 0.92 10.67 11.06
N ARG A 225 -0.30 11.17 10.88
CA ARG A 225 -1.39 10.97 11.83
C ARG A 225 -1.74 9.49 11.93
N VAL A 226 -1.61 8.92 13.12
CA VAL A 226 -1.98 7.53 13.42
C VAL A 226 -3.50 7.42 13.51
N SER A 227 -4.05 6.35 12.93
CA SER A 227 -5.48 6.02 12.92
C SER A 227 -5.74 4.76 13.77
N PRO A 228 -6.84 4.72 14.56
CA PRO A 228 -7.22 3.55 15.33
C PRO A 228 -7.98 2.50 14.50
N VAL A 229 -8.33 2.79 13.24
CA VAL A 229 -9.32 2.01 12.46
C VAL A 229 -8.94 0.54 12.31
N VAL A 230 -7.66 0.21 12.11
CA VAL A 230 -7.23 -1.20 12.06
C VAL A 230 -7.59 -1.92 13.36
N ALA A 231 -7.39 -1.27 14.50
CA ALA A 231 -7.73 -1.85 15.79
C ALA A 231 -9.24 -1.98 16.03
N GLU A 232 -10.01 -1.00 15.57
CA GLU A 232 -11.47 -1.00 15.66
C GLU A 232 -12.10 -2.10 14.80
N LEU A 233 -11.62 -2.28 13.56
CA LEU A 233 -12.19 -3.26 12.63
C LEU A 233 -11.74 -4.69 12.91
N LEU A 234 -10.49 -4.89 13.35
CA LEU A 234 -9.94 -6.23 13.58
C LEU A 234 -10.09 -6.72 15.02
N GLY A 235 -10.48 -5.85 15.96
CA GLY A 235 -10.55 -6.16 17.40
C GLY A 235 -9.20 -6.47 18.04
N ARG A 236 -8.09 -6.11 17.38
CA ARG A 236 -6.70 -6.26 17.85
C ARG A 236 -5.83 -5.11 17.34
N PRO A 237 -4.75 -4.71 18.04
CA PRO A 237 -3.86 -3.67 17.55
C PRO A 237 -3.33 -3.95 16.13
N ALA A 238 -3.07 -2.88 15.38
CA ALA A 238 -2.25 -2.94 14.17
C ALA A 238 -0.86 -3.46 14.50
N ARG A 239 -0.27 -4.25 13.61
CA ARG A 239 1.09 -4.78 13.77
C ARG A 239 2.10 -3.65 13.68
N GLY A 240 3.04 -3.62 14.62
CA GLY A 240 4.13 -2.65 14.60
C GLY A 240 5.11 -2.96 13.48
N LEU A 241 5.80 -1.95 12.96
CA LEU A 241 6.81 -2.15 11.91
C LEU A 241 7.87 -3.19 12.32
N GLY A 242 8.30 -3.17 13.59
CA GLY A 242 9.27 -4.12 14.14
C GLY A 242 8.81 -5.59 14.08
N ASP A 243 7.50 -5.84 14.05
CA ASP A 243 6.94 -7.20 14.08
C ASP A 243 7.01 -7.93 12.73
N TYR A 244 7.27 -7.20 11.63
CA TYR A 244 7.22 -7.78 10.29
C TYR A 244 8.34 -7.31 9.34
N LEU A 245 9.02 -6.20 9.62
CA LEU A 245 9.96 -5.59 8.68
C LEU A 245 11.14 -6.51 8.35
N VAL A 246 11.78 -7.07 9.38
CA VAL A 246 12.97 -7.94 9.22
C VAL A 246 12.60 -9.23 8.48
N ASP A 247 11.50 -9.88 8.86
CA ASP A 247 11.06 -11.11 8.20
C ASP A 247 10.63 -10.87 6.75
N THR A 248 9.99 -9.73 6.47
CA THR A 248 9.72 -9.30 5.10
C THR A 248 11.02 -9.17 4.31
N ALA A 249 12.03 -8.47 4.84
CA ALA A 249 13.31 -8.31 4.16
C ALA A 249 14.01 -9.65 3.91
N ARG A 250 13.99 -10.60 4.87
CA ARG A 250 14.53 -11.96 4.69
C ARG A 250 13.85 -12.71 3.56
N GLN A 251 12.52 -12.62 3.46
CA GLN A 251 11.77 -13.28 2.39
C GLN A 251 12.12 -12.71 1.02
N LEU A 252 12.29 -11.39 0.93
CA LEU A 252 12.64 -10.71 -0.32
C LEU A 252 14.09 -11.00 -0.75
N ALA A 253 15.03 -11.08 0.20
CA ALA A 253 16.44 -11.41 -0.09
C ALA A 253 16.62 -12.83 -0.65
N ARG A 254 15.77 -13.79 -0.29
CA ARG A 254 15.81 -15.18 -0.80
C ARG A 254 15.31 -15.34 -2.24
N ARG A 255 14.70 -14.31 -2.82
CA ARG A 255 14.11 -14.33 -4.18
C ARG A 255 15.05 -13.73 -5.24
N VAL A 256 16.33 -13.57 -4.93
CA VAL A 256 17.42 -13.15 -5.83
C VAL A 256 18.31 -14.35 -6.10
#